data_AF-A0A7S0KXW7-F1
#
_entry.id   AF-A0A7S0KXW7-F1
#
_cell.length_a   1.000
_cell.length_b   1.000
_cell.length_c   1.000
_cell.angle_alpha   90.00
_cell.angle_beta   90.00
_cell.angle_gamma   90.00
#
_symmetry.space_group_name_H-M   'P 1'
#
loop_
_entity.id
_entity.type
_entity.pdbx_description
1 polymer ?
#
loop_
_entity_poly.entity_id
_entity_poly.type
_entity_poly.pdbx_seq_one_letter_code
_entity_poly.pdbx_strand_id
1 'polypeptide(L)'
;PDVLSPIPDSSYVGESRKKKLGYFNFGEPHASILETFRELKADGVSLDLLYGAPAWTILLRHWRESNDDKTSPITGRELMYVHSGGLEGVVSQLMRYKYKGLVDADEIQLPGKNRQSTDIQK
;
A
#
# COMPACT_ATOMS: atom_id res chain seq x y z
N PRO A 1 16.21 18.49 6.77
CA PRO A 1 15.11 17.50 6.78
C PRO A 1 15.60 16.26 6.02
N ASP A 2 15.50 15.08 6.62
CA ASP A 2 15.88 13.83 5.95
C ASP A 2 14.76 13.41 5.00
N VAL A 3 15.09 13.00 3.78
CA VAL A 3 14.12 12.52 2.78
C VAL A 3 14.40 11.05 2.51
N LEU A 4 13.40 10.20 2.72
CA LEU A 4 13.51 8.77 2.49
C LEU A 4 13.63 8.46 0.99
N SER A 5 14.64 7.70 0.61
CA SER A 5 14.88 7.31 -0.78
C SER A 5 13.72 6.47 -1.36
N PRO A 6 13.44 6.61 -2.68
CA PRO A 6 12.39 5.86 -3.38
C PRO A 6 12.77 4.39 -3.64
N ILE A 7 12.03 3.69 -4.52
CA ILE A 7 12.16 2.24 -4.78
C ILE A 7 13.60 1.84 -5.16
N PRO A 8 14.22 0.83 -4.52
CA PRO A 8 15.55 0.33 -4.89
C PRO A 8 15.52 -0.48 -6.20
N ASP A 9 16.67 -0.59 -6.86
CA ASP A 9 16.82 -1.08 -8.25
C ASP A 9 16.72 -2.61 -8.43
N SER A 10 16.16 -3.37 -7.48
CA SER A 10 16.12 -4.83 -7.54
C SER A 10 14.77 -5.41 -7.14
N SER A 11 14.02 -5.97 -8.10
CA SER A 11 13.04 -7.08 -7.88
C SER A 11 12.17 -7.47 -9.09
N TYR A 12 12.39 -6.96 -10.31
CA TYR A 12 11.80 -7.58 -11.50
C TYR A 12 12.90 -8.14 -12.39
N VAL A 13 13.12 -9.45 -12.27
CA VAL A 13 13.94 -10.25 -13.17
C VAL A 13 13.28 -10.20 -14.56
N GLY A 14 13.82 -9.37 -15.43
CA GLY A 14 13.33 -9.15 -16.79
C GLY A 14 14.25 -8.17 -17.49
N GLU A 15 15.09 -8.70 -18.37
CA GLU A 15 16.15 -8.00 -19.07
C GLU A 15 15.66 -6.75 -19.82
N SER A 16 16.52 -5.72 -19.83
CA SER A 16 16.57 -4.70 -20.89
C SER A 16 15.55 -3.54 -20.86
N ARG A 17 15.32 -2.90 -19.70
CA ARG A 17 15.05 -1.45 -19.65
C ARG A 17 15.72 -0.85 -18.43
N LYS A 18 16.55 0.20 -18.61
CA LYS A 18 16.95 1.11 -17.53
C LYS A 18 15.69 1.57 -16.81
N LYS A 19 15.39 0.99 -15.65
CA LYS A 19 14.23 1.39 -14.85
C LYS A 19 14.60 2.69 -14.16
N LYS A 20 13.74 3.70 -14.29
CA LYS A 20 13.89 4.94 -13.53
C LYS A 20 13.75 4.58 -12.05
N LEU A 21 14.84 4.72 -11.29
CA LEU A 21 14.78 5.00 -9.85
C LEU A 21 13.75 6.13 -9.66
N GLY A 22 12.67 5.86 -8.91
CA GLY A 22 11.56 6.79 -8.87
C GLY A 22 10.54 6.49 -7.78
N TYR A 23 9.87 7.54 -7.32
CA TYR A 23 8.68 7.42 -6.49
C TYR A 23 7.55 6.74 -7.25
N PHE A 24 6.57 6.22 -6.52
CA PHE A 24 5.33 5.75 -7.14
C PHE A 24 4.71 6.88 -7.97
N ASN A 25 4.27 6.56 -9.18
CA ASN A 25 3.48 7.49 -9.97
C ASN A 25 2.12 7.67 -9.29
N PHE A 26 1.65 8.91 -9.25
CA PHE A 26 0.40 9.24 -8.58
C PHE A 26 -0.78 8.45 -9.20
N GLY A 27 -1.50 7.71 -8.35
CA GLY A 27 -2.67 6.93 -8.74
C GLY A 27 -2.39 5.67 -9.57
N GLU A 28 -1.13 5.33 -9.85
CA GLU A 28 -0.78 4.10 -10.54
C GLU A 28 -0.90 2.89 -9.59
N PRO A 29 -1.63 1.83 -9.97
CA PRO A 29 -1.68 0.62 -9.16
C PRO A 29 -0.32 -0.08 -9.08
N HIS A 30 0.14 -0.39 -7.87
CA HIS A 30 1.40 -1.09 -7.63
C HIS A 30 1.24 -2.20 -6.58
N ALA A 31 1.82 -3.38 -6.83
CA ALA A 31 1.66 -4.54 -5.95
C ALA A 31 2.13 -4.27 -4.51
N SER A 32 3.27 -3.60 -4.33
CA SER A 32 3.78 -3.26 -2.99
C SER A 32 2.93 -2.24 -2.22
N ILE A 33 2.23 -1.34 -2.93
CA ILE A 33 1.26 -0.43 -2.30
C ILE A 33 0.07 -1.24 -1.78
N LEU A 34 -0.43 -2.18 -2.59
CA LEU A 34 -1.54 -3.05 -2.21
C LEU A 34 -1.18 -3.97 -1.04
N GLU A 35 0.03 -4.51 -1.03
CA GLU A 35 0.55 -5.32 0.07
C GLU A 35 0.56 -4.51 1.37
N THR A 36 1.14 -3.31 1.36
CA THR A 36 1.15 -2.40 2.51
C THR A 36 -0.26 -2.03 2.97
N PHE A 37 -1.17 -1.77 2.02
CA PHE A 37 -2.58 -1.50 2.32
C PHE A 37 -3.24 -2.68 3.03
N ARG A 38 -3.00 -3.92 2.59
CA ARG A 38 -3.55 -5.13 3.21
C ARG A 38 -2.94 -5.39 4.59
N GLU A 39 -1.62 -5.23 4.73
CA GLU A 39 -0.89 -5.36 5.99
C GLU A 39 -1.46 -4.41 7.05
N LEU A 40 -1.49 -3.12 6.75
CA LEU A 40 -1.97 -2.11 7.69
C LEU A 40 -3.46 -2.28 8.01
N LYS A 41 -4.27 -2.68 7.02
CA LYS A 41 -5.68 -2.99 7.26
C LYS A 41 -5.85 -4.19 8.21
N ALA A 42 -5.01 -5.22 8.10
CA ALA A 42 -5.04 -6.37 9.00
C ALA A 42 -4.69 -5.97 10.45
N ASP A 43 -3.81 -4.97 10.61
CA ASP A 43 -3.45 -4.37 11.90
C ASP A 43 -4.46 -3.30 12.40
N GLY A 44 -5.59 -3.13 11.70
CA GLY A 44 -6.66 -2.19 12.07
C GLY A 44 -6.44 -0.74 11.62
N VAL A 45 -5.38 -0.47 10.83
CA VAL A 45 -5.11 0.85 10.25
C VAL A 45 -5.67 0.91 8.83
N SER A 46 -6.74 1.69 8.65
CA SER A 46 -7.28 1.96 7.32
C SER A 46 -6.43 3.02 6.62
N LEU A 47 -6.01 2.78 5.38
CA LEU A 47 -5.25 3.73 4.57
C LEU A 47 -5.93 3.93 3.22
N ASP A 48 -5.74 5.08 2.59
CA ASP A 48 -6.09 5.27 1.19
C ASP A 48 -4.97 4.74 0.26
N LEU A 49 -5.32 4.47 -1.01
CA LEU A 49 -4.40 3.90 -2.01
C LEU A 49 -3.65 4.96 -2.84
N LEU A 50 -3.83 6.26 -2.55
CA LEU A 50 -3.21 7.38 -3.28
C LEU A 50 -2.07 8.03 -2.50
N TYR A 51 -2.21 8.14 -1.17
CA TYR A 51 -1.29 8.85 -0.29
C TYR A 51 -0.84 7.98 0.87
N GLY A 52 -1.77 7.47 1.67
CA GLY A 52 -1.50 6.70 2.88
C GLY A 52 -0.66 5.46 2.61
N ALA A 53 -1.21 4.49 1.86
CA ALA A 53 -0.50 3.26 1.56
C ALA A 53 0.84 3.49 0.83
N PRO A 54 0.96 4.37 -0.18
CA PRO A 54 2.25 4.70 -0.79
C PRO A 54 3.28 5.27 0.20
N ALA A 55 2.88 6.16 1.11
CA ALA A 55 3.78 6.72 2.12
C ALA A 55 4.25 5.64 3.10
N TRP A 56 3.34 4.81 3.60
CA TRP A 56 3.67 3.68 4.46
C TRP A 56 4.55 2.65 3.76
N THR A 57 4.37 2.43 2.46
CA THR A 57 5.20 1.48 1.69
C THR A 57 6.67 1.90 1.71
N ILE A 58 6.93 3.21 1.57
CA ILE A 58 8.28 3.77 1.64
C ILE A 58 8.78 3.72 3.09
N LEU A 59 7.97 4.15 4.05
CA LEU A 59 8.34 4.20 5.46
C LEU A 59 8.71 2.81 6.00
N LEU A 60 7.86 1.80 5.80
CA LEU A 60 8.07 0.45 6.31
C LEU A 60 9.32 -0.20 5.73
N ARG A 61 9.64 0.06 4.45
CA ARG A 61 10.90 -0.40 3.86
C ARG A 61 12.09 0.11 4.66
N HIS A 62 12.18 1.44 4.81
CA HIS A 62 13.27 2.06 5.56
C HIS A 62 13.25 1.62 7.02
N TRP A 63 12.07 1.40 7.61
CA TRP A 63 11.93 0.99 9.00
C TRP A 63 12.49 -0.41 9.23
N ARG A 64 12.15 -1.35 8.33
CA ARG A 64 12.65 -2.73 8.38
C ARG A 64 14.16 -2.79 8.15
N GLU A 65 14.68 -2.01 7.19
CA GLU A 65 16.12 -1.90 6.91
C GLU A 65 16.90 -1.19 8.05
N SER A 66 16.27 -0.24 8.74
CA SER A 66 16.91 0.55 9.81
C SER A 66 17.34 -0.26 11.04
N ASN A 67 16.75 -1.44 11.26
CA ASN A 67 17.12 -2.30 12.38
C ASN A 67 18.56 -2.82 12.27
N ASP A 68 19.12 -2.87 11.05
CA ASP A 68 20.48 -3.34 10.79
C ASP A 68 21.46 -2.20 10.45
N ASP A 69 20.96 -1.02 10.06
CA ASP A 69 21.78 0.12 9.60
C ASP A 69 21.64 1.36 10.51
N LYS A 70 22.74 1.68 11.22
CA LYS A 70 22.86 2.89 12.07
C LYS A 70 22.84 4.20 11.28
N THR A 71 22.93 4.15 9.95
CA THR A 71 22.90 5.34 9.08
C THR A 71 21.51 5.67 8.55
N SER A 72 20.51 4.81 8.80
CA SER A 72 19.13 5.11 8.39
C SER A 72 18.58 6.32 9.13
N PRO A 73 17.89 7.25 8.43
CA PRO A 73 17.42 8.52 9.00
C PRO A 73 16.32 8.37 10.07
N ILE A 74 15.81 7.14 10.27
CA ILE A 74 14.73 6.85 11.23
C ILE A 74 15.18 5.93 12.37
N THR A 75 16.41 5.41 12.37
CA THR A 75 16.92 4.54 13.44
C THR A 75 16.91 5.28 14.79
N GLY A 76 16.26 4.68 15.78
CA GLY A 76 16.18 5.24 17.14
C GLY A 76 15.28 6.47 17.29
N ARG A 77 14.42 6.76 16.31
CA ARG A 77 13.44 7.87 16.36
C ARG A 77 12.02 7.33 16.60
N GLU A 78 11.22 8.09 17.35
CA GLU A 78 9.77 7.88 17.42
C GLU A 78 9.08 8.49 16.19
N LEU A 79 8.06 7.81 15.68
CA LEU A 79 7.35 8.20 14.47
C LEU A 79 5.92 8.62 14.79
N MET A 80 5.51 9.77 14.26
CA MET A 80 4.12 10.22 14.26
C MET A 80 3.59 10.21 12.83
N TYR A 81 2.58 9.38 12.58
CA TYR A 81 1.86 9.36 11.31
C TYR A 81 0.62 10.25 11.38
N VAL A 82 0.45 11.14 10.39
CA VAL A 82 -0.75 11.96 10.24
C VAL A 82 -1.61 11.33 9.15
N HIS A 83 -2.75 10.77 9.55
CA HIS A 83 -3.71 10.16 8.64
C HIS A 83 -4.45 11.25 7.82
N SER A 84 -4.21 11.31 6.52
CA SER A 84 -4.70 12.38 5.63
C SER A 84 -6.15 12.24 5.16
N GLY A 85 -6.85 11.15 5.49
CA GLY A 85 -8.20 10.87 5.01
C GLY A 85 -8.20 10.05 3.72
N GLY A 86 -9.16 10.27 2.82
CA GLY A 86 -9.20 9.64 1.49
C GLY A 86 -9.79 8.24 1.44
N LEU A 87 -10.38 7.75 2.53
CA LEU A 87 -10.96 6.41 2.61
C LEU A 87 -12.15 6.23 1.66
N GLU A 88 -12.87 7.32 1.35
CA GLU A 88 -13.94 7.35 0.36
C GLU A 88 -13.46 6.98 -1.06
N GLY A 89 -12.17 7.19 -1.34
CA GLY A 89 -11.54 6.85 -2.62
C GLY A 89 -11.06 5.40 -2.72
N VAL A 90 -11.10 4.61 -1.65
CA VAL A 90 -10.53 3.25 -1.64
C VAL A 90 -11.21 2.34 -2.66
N VAL A 91 -12.55 2.36 -2.73
CA VAL A 91 -13.31 1.50 -3.65
C VAL A 91 -12.96 1.82 -5.11
N SER A 92 -12.94 3.10 -5.48
CA SER A 92 -12.63 3.52 -6.85
C SER A 92 -11.18 3.19 -7.24
N GLN A 93 -10.25 3.28 -6.29
CA GLN A 93 -8.88 2.86 -6.49
C GLN A 93 -8.75 1.34 -6.62
N LEU A 94 -9.37 0.53 -5.75
CA LEU A 94 -9.34 -0.92 -5.86
C LEU A 94 -9.88 -1.42 -7.20
N MET A 95 -10.88 -0.74 -7.78
CA MET A 95 -11.34 -1.03 -9.14
C MET A 95 -10.21 -0.88 -10.19
N ARG A 96 -9.35 0.14 -10.07
CA ARG A 96 -8.16 0.30 -10.94
C ARG A 96 -7.15 -0.84 -10.74
N TYR A 97 -6.95 -1.28 -9.49
CA TYR A 97 -6.09 -2.42 -9.19
C TYR A 97 -6.63 -3.71 -9.82
N LYS A 98 -7.95 -3.93 -9.77
CA LYS A 98 -8.62 -5.03 -10.48
C LYS A 98 -8.43 -4.96 -11.99
N TYR A 99 -8.57 -3.78 -12.61
CA TYR A 99 -8.29 -3.64 -14.06
C TYR A 99 -6.84 -3.97 -14.43
N LYS A 100 -5.89 -3.87 -13.48
CA LYS A 100 -4.49 -4.30 -13.64
C LYS A 100 -4.25 -5.76 -13.22
N GLY A 101 -5.29 -6.49 -12.80
CA GLY A 101 -5.20 -7.89 -12.36
C GLY A 101 -4.53 -8.10 -11.00
N LEU A 102 -4.50 -7.08 -10.15
CA LEU A 102 -3.84 -7.15 -8.82
C LEU A 102 -4.80 -7.52 -7.68
N VAL A 103 -6.10 -7.37 -7.91
CA VAL A 103 -7.17 -7.55 -6.90
C VAL A 103 -8.35 -8.23 -7.58
N ASP A 104 -8.96 -9.20 -6.89
CA ASP A 104 -10.16 -9.87 -7.37
C ASP A 104 -11.45 -9.10 -7.03
N ALA A 105 -12.54 -9.43 -7.72
CA ALA A 105 -13.79 -8.68 -7.59
C ALA A 105 -14.47 -8.80 -6.21
N ASP A 106 -14.20 -9.89 -5.51
CA ASP A 106 -14.68 -10.21 -4.16
C ASP A 106 -13.95 -9.42 -3.08
N GLU A 107 -12.69 -9.07 -3.29
CA GLU A 107 -11.92 -8.20 -2.40
C GLU A 107 -12.40 -6.74 -2.42
N ILE A 108 -13.07 -6.33 -3.51
CA ILE A 108 -13.69 -5.01 -3.62
C ILE A 108 -15.07 -5.07 -2.97
N GLN A 109 -15.11 -4.89 -1.64
CA GLN A 109 -16.38 -4.70 -0.95
C GLN A 109 -17.04 -3.40 -1.43
N LEU A 110 -17.97 -3.56 -2.37
CA LEU A 110 -18.87 -2.50 -2.77
C LEU A 110 -19.92 -2.34 -1.65
N PRO A 111 -20.11 -1.13 -1.09
CA PRO A 111 -21.20 -0.91 -0.15
C PRO A 111 -22.53 -1.28 -0.82
N GLY A 112 -23.24 -2.26 -0.24
CA GLY A 112 -24.55 -2.73 -0.73
C GLY A 112 -24.67 -4.21 -1.08
N LYS A 113 -23.60 -5.02 -1.00
CA LYS A 113 -23.65 -6.46 -1.36
C LYS A 113 -23.67 -7.45 -0.19
N ASN A 114 -24.10 -7.02 1.00
CA ASN A 114 -24.57 -7.96 2.03
C ASN A 114 -26.09 -8.13 1.90
N ARG A 115 -26.54 -9.03 1.02
CA ARG A 115 -27.89 -9.60 1.09
C ARG A 115 -27.78 -11.09 1.44
N GLN A 116 -27.88 -11.32 2.74
CA GLN A 116 -28.41 -12.47 3.45
C GLN A 116 -28.09 -13.88 2.93
N SER A 117 -27.40 -14.65 3.78
CA SER A 117 -27.74 -16.04 4.02
C SER A 117 -27.70 -16.30 5.53
N THR A 118 -28.66 -15.73 6.25
CA THR A 118 -29.05 -16.21 7.58
C THR A 118 -30.30 -17.08 7.41
N ASP A 119 -30.15 -18.34 7.80
CA ASP A 119 -31.15 -19.30 8.23
C ASP A 119 -32.37 -19.62 7.34
N ILE A 120 -32.33 -20.83 6.74
CA ILE A 120 -33.49 -21.72 6.79
C ILE A 120 -32.97 -23.14 7.10
N GLN A 121 -32.95 -23.52 8.38
CA GLN A 121 -33.14 -24.91 8.76
C GLN A 121 -34.55 -25.06 9.33
N LYS A 122 -35.35 -25.88 8.66
CA LYS A 122 -36.62 -26.41 9.15
C LYS A 122 -36.37 -27.69 9.94
#